data_AF-A0A0F3QD77-F1
#
_entry.id   AF-A0A0F3QD77-F1
#
_cell.length_a   1.000
_cell.length_b   1.000
_cell.length_c   1.000
_cell.angle_alpha   90.00
_cell.angle_beta   90.00
_cell.angle_gamma   90.00
#
_symmetry.space_group_name_H-M   'P 1'
#
loop_
_entity.id
_entity.type
_entity.pdbx_description
1 polymer ?
#
loop_
_entity_poly.entity_id
_entity_poly.type
_entity_poly.pdbx_seq_one_letter_code
_entity_poly.pdbx_strand_id
1 'polypeptide(L)' 'MHEIDKIITDIVPTIIPFSKEIAIEAGKLTSFTKQYGLSLGDRACIATGMYHNMIIYTTDKIWAELKIKDANIKLIR' A
#
# COMPACT_ATOMS: atom_id res chain seq x y z
N MET A 1 22.21 -14.07 -10.98
CA MET A 1 21.18 -13.09 -10.57
C MET A 1 20.07 -13.23 -11.58
N HIS A 2 18.87 -13.63 -11.15
CA HIS A 2 17.78 -13.86 -12.10
C HIS A 2 17.44 -12.50 -12.74
N GLU A 3 17.08 -12.50 -14.04
CA GLU A 3 16.81 -11.29 -14.82
C GLU A 3 15.85 -10.31 -14.10
N ILE A 4 14.90 -10.86 -13.37
CA ILE A 4 13.91 -10.15 -12.57
C ILE A 4 14.55 -9.36 -11.41
N ASP A 5 15.50 -9.94 -10.68
CA ASP A 5 16.13 -9.29 -9.51
C ASP A 5 16.82 -7.99 -9.92
N LYS A 6 17.46 -8.01 -11.10
CA LYS A 6 18.14 -6.85 -11.67
C LYS A 6 17.15 -5.77 -12.07
N ILE A 7 16.10 -6.12 -12.82
CA ILE A 7 15.06 -5.18 -13.25
C ILE A 7 14.42 -4.48 -12.06
N ILE A 8 14.09 -5.22 -11.01
CA ILE A 8 13.48 -4.66 -9.81
C ILE A 8 14.42 -3.67 -9.11
N THR A 9 15.70 -4.03 -8.96
CA THR A 9 16.69 -3.16 -8.31
C THR A 9 16.96 -1.88 -9.12
N ASP A 10 16.85 -1.95 -10.45
CA ASP A 10 17.08 -0.79 -11.33
C ASP A 10 15.89 0.21 -11.32
N ILE A 11 14.66 -0.25 -11.06
CA ILE A 11 13.44 0.58 -11.11
C ILE A 11 12.98 1.02 -9.72
N VAL A 12 13.11 0.16 -8.72
CA VAL A 12 12.57 0.37 -7.38
C VAL A 12 13.72 0.77 -6.44
N PRO A 13 13.86 2.06 -6.07
CA PRO A 13 15.01 2.53 -5.31
C PRO A 13 15.04 2.01 -3.87
N THR A 14 13.91 1.55 -3.33
CA THR A 14 13.82 1.03 -1.97
C THR A 14 12.70 0.00 -1.86
N ILE A 15 13.01 -1.17 -1.28
CA ILE A 15 12.04 -2.23 -0.98
C ILE A 15 11.95 -2.37 0.53
N ILE A 16 10.72 -2.29 1.05
CA ILE A 16 10.45 -2.41 2.50
C ILE A 16 9.85 -3.80 2.77
N PRO A 17 10.34 -4.54 3.78
CA PRO A 17 9.73 -5.81 4.19
C PRO A 17 8.30 -5.62 4.72
N PHE A 18 7.41 -6.55 4.39
CA PHE A 18 6.07 -6.60 4.97
C PHE A 18 6.13 -7.15 6.40
N SER A 19 6.33 -6.26 7.37
CA SER A 19 6.50 -6.63 8.78
C SER A 19 5.20 -7.09 9.44
N LYS A 20 5.32 -7.67 10.64
CA LYS A 20 4.17 -8.10 11.45
C LYS A 20 3.23 -6.92 11.77
N GLU A 21 3.78 -5.76 12.06
CA GLU A 21 3.04 -4.54 12.38
C GLU A 21 2.21 -4.09 11.19
N ILE A 22 2.83 -4.04 10.00
CA ILE A 22 2.13 -3.71 8.75
C ILE A 22 1.06 -4.76 8.44
N ALA A 23 1.35 -6.05 8.67
CA ALA A 23 0.38 -7.13 8.44
C ALA A 23 -0.86 -7.02 9.34
N ILE A 24 -0.67 -6.67 10.61
CA ILE A 24 -1.77 -6.43 11.56
C ILE A 24 -2.59 -5.23 11.10
N GLU A 25 -1.96 -4.12 10.72
CA GLU A 25 -2.71 -2.94 10.25
C GLU A 25 -3.44 -3.17 8.94
N ALA A 26 -2.82 -3.87 7.98
CA ALA A 26 -3.49 -4.30 6.77
C ALA A 26 -4.73 -5.17 7.08
N GLY A 27 -4.67 -6.00 8.12
CA GLY A 27 -5.82 -6.75 8.61
C GLY A 27 -6.97 -5.85 9.09
N LYS A 28 -6.67 -4.85 9.92
CA LYS A 28 -7.67 -3.92 10.48
C LYS A 28 -8.39 -3.12 9.39
N LEU A 29 -7.70 -2.77 8.31
CA LEU A 29 -8.27 -2.04 7.17
C LEU A 29 -9.42 -2.79 6.48
N THR A 30 -9.52 -4.12 6.62
CA THR A 30 -10.58 -4.93 6.00
C THR A 30 -11.98 -4.39 6.32
N SER A 31 -12.21 -3.95 7.56
CA SER A 31 -13.51 -3.41 7.99
C SER A 31 -13.94 -2.15 7.20
N PHE A 32 -12.99 -1.34 6.75
CA PHE A 32 -13.23 -0.11 5.98
C PHE A 32 -13.26 -0.35 4.48
N THR A 33 -12.49 -1.32 4.00
CA THR A 33 -12.22 -1.47 2.56
C THR A 33 -12.96 -2.63 1.90
N LYS A 34 -13.54 -3.57 2.66
CA LYS A 34 -14.16 -4.78 2.11
C LYS A 34 -15.29 -4.48 1.12
N GLN A 35 -16.11 -3.47 1.41
CA GLN A 35 -17.21 -3.04 0.52
C GLN A 35 -16.74 -2.51 -0.84
N TYR A 36 -15.48 -2.08 -0.91
CA TYR A 36 -14.87 -1.56 -2.13
C TYR A 36 -14.04 -2.60 -2.88
N GLY A 37 -14.00 -3.85 -2.39
CA GLY A 37 -13.30 -4.96 -3.06
C GLY A 37 -11.77 -4.93 -2.99
N LEU A 38 -11.17 -4.08 -2.13
CA LEU A 38 -9.71 -4.04 -2.00
C LEU A 38 -9.14 -5.42 -1.65
N SER A 39 -8.01 -5.76 -2.26
CA SER A 39 -7.26 -6.98 -2.00
C SER A 39 -6.42 -6.86 -0.72
N LEU A 40 -5.77 -7.95 -0.31
CA LEU A 40 -4.78 -7.90 0.78
C LEU A 40 -3.57 -7.05 0.38
N GLY A 41 -3.13 -7.12 -0.89
CA GLY A 41 -2.01 -6.32 -1.40
C GLY A 41 -2.29 -4.82 -1.30
N ASP A 42 -3.52 -4.41 -1.65
CA ASP A 42 -3.93 -3.01 -1.56
C ASP A 42 -3.87 -2.49 -0.12
N ARG A 43 -4.42 -3.28 0.81
CA ARG A 43 -4.35 -2.95 2.24
C ARG A 43 -2.92 -2.96 2.77
N ALA A 44 -2.06 -3.85 2.28
CA ALA A 44 -0.65 -3.88 2.65
C ALA A 44 0.08 -2.60 2.21
N CYS A 45 -0.17 -2.12 0.99
CA CYS A 45 0.38 -0.86 0.49
C CYS A 45 -0.09 0.33 1.34
N ILE A 46 -1.40 0.42 1.63
CA ILE A 46 -1.96 1.49 2.46
C ILE A 46 -1.36 1.45 3.87
N ALA A 47 -1.36 0.27 4.51
CA ALA A 47 -0.80 0.09 5.85
C ALA A 47 0.70 0.44 5.91
N THR A 48 1.47 0.11 4.88
CA THR A 48 2.90 0.46 4.80
C THR A 48 3.08 1.98 4.78
N GLY A 49 2.30 2.68 3.96
CA GLY A 49 2.34 4.14 3.91
C GLY A 49 1.93 4.79 5.22
N MET A 50 0.88 4.28 5.87
CA MET A 50 0.47 4.73 7.21
C MET A 50 1.58 4.50 8.26
N TYR A 51 2.16 3.30 8.29
CA TYR A 51 3.20 2.94 9.27
C TYR A 51 4.45 3.80 9.16
N HIS A 52 4.87 4.11 7.93
CA HIS A 52 6.04 4.96 7.67
C HIS A 52 5.72 6.45 7.51
N ASN A 53 4.45 6.85 7.70
CA ASN A 53 3.97 8.22 7.47
C ASN A 53 4.36 8.77 6.08
N MET A 54 4.20 7.94 5.05
CA MET A 54 4.54 8.23 3.65
C MET A 54 3.30 8.58 2.82
N ILE A 55 3.52 9.27 1.70
CA ILE A 55 2.50 9.50 0.68
C ILE A 55 2.28 8.20 -0.09
N ILE A 56 1.02 7.77 -0.20
CA ILE A 56 0.60 6.58 -0.94
C ILE A 56 0.11 7.02 -2.31
N TYR A 57 0.92 6.78 -3.34
CA TYR A 57 0.54 7.08 -4.71
C TYR A 57 -0.23 5.92 -5.33
N THR A 58 -1.33 6.24 -6.02
CA THR A 58 -2.16 5.24 -6.68
C THR A 58 -2.77 5.78 -7.97
N THR A 59 -3.17 4.87 -8.85
CA THR A 59 -4.01 5.19 -10.02
C THR A 59 -5.45 4.66 -9.84
N ASP A 60 -5.72 3.99 -8.73
CA ASP A 60 -7.04 3.53 -8.36
C ASP A 60 -7.84 4.67 -7.70
N LYS A 61 -8.93 5.07 -8.35
CA LYS A 61 -9.81 6.14 -7.87
C LYS A 61 -10.50 5.79 -6.56
N ILE A 62 -10.80 4.51 -6.33
CA ILE A 62 -11.48 4.03 -5.13
C ILE A 62 -10.65 4.37 -3.89
N TRP A 63 -9.32 4.23 -3.97
CA TRP A 63 -8.43 4.52 -2.85
C TRP A 63 -8.49 5.99 -2.42
N ALA A 64 -8.64 6.92 -3.36
CA ALA A 64 -8.74 8.35 -3.07
C ALA A 64 -10.05 8.72 -2.35
N GLU A 65 -11.08 7.87 -2.45
CA GLU A 65 -12.37 8.05 -1.77
C GLU A 65 -12.41 7.41 -0.38
N LEU A 66 -11.39 6.59 -0.03
CA LEU A 66 -11.32 5.93 1.26
C LEU A 66 -11.06 6.95 2.37
N LYS A 67 -11.99 7.02 3.33
CA LYS A 67 -11.86 7.83 4.54
C LYS A 67 -11.08 7.08 5.63
N ILE A 68 -9.84 6.72 5.34
CA ILE A 68 -8.94 6.06 6.29
C ILE A 68 -8.14 7.14 7.01
N LYS A 69 -8.27 7.19 8.34
CA LYS A 69 -7.50 8.11 9.17
C LYS A 69 -6.00 7.83 9.00
N ASP A 70 -5.20 8.89 8.91
CA ASP A 70 -3.73 8.83 8.81
C ASP A 70 -3.19 8.27 7.47
N ALA A 71 -4.05 7.91 6.51
CA ALA A 71 -3.63 7.52 5.17
C ALA A 71 -3.54 8.75 4.24
N ASN A 72 -2.32 9.11 3.81
CA ASN A 72 -2.07 10.20 2.87
C ASN A 72 -2.06 9.67 1.42
N ILE A 73 -3.25 9.49 0.84
CA ILE A 73 -3.40 8.90 -0.50
C ILE A 73 -3.44 10.02 -1.57
N LYS A 74 -2.63 9.88 -2.62
CA LYS A 74 -2.63 10.76 -3.80
C LYS A 74 -2.88 9.97 -5.08
N LEU A 75 -3.94 10.38 -5.79
CA LEU A 75 -4.22 9.90 -7.14
C LEU A 75 -3.29 10.59 -8.13
N ILE A 76 -2.60 9.83 -8.98
CA ILE A 76 -1.62 10.35 -9.97
C ILE A 76 -2.02 10.08 -11.43
N ARG A 77 -3.32 9.90 -11.70
CA ARG A 77 -3.84 9.65 -13.04
C ARG A 77 -5.14 10.40 -13.32
#